data_AF-S4RHS0-F1
#
_entry.id   AF-S4RHS0-F1
#
_cell.length_a   1.000
_cell.length_b   1.000
_cell.length_c   1.000
_cell.angle_alpha   90.00
_cell.angle_beta   90.00
_cell.angle_gamma   90.00
#
_symmetry.space_group_name_H-M   'P 1'
#
loop_
_entity.id
_entity.type
_entity.pdbx_description
1 polymer ?
#
loop_
_entity_poly.entity_id
_entity_poly.type
_entity_poly.pdbx_seq_one_letter_code
_entity_poly.pdbx_strand_id
1 'polypeptide(L)'
;SDFDCSPRDLRAFIIKSYSEDDVHRSVKYSIWCSTEHGNRRLDGAYRAMQGKGPVYLLFSVNGSGHFCGVAQMTSPVDYQTCAGVWSQDKWKGKFEVQWIFVKDVPNSQLRHIRLENNENKPVTNSRDTQEVPLDKARQALRVIAAFRHTTSIFDDFAHYERRQE
;
A
#
# COMPACT_ATOMS: atom_id res chain seq x y z
N SER A 1 -16.84 12.14 1.50
CA SER A 1 -15.66 13.01 1.28
C SER A 1 -15.09 12.67 -0.09
N ASP A 2 -14.96 13.65 -0.97
CA ASP A 2 -14.38 13.42 -2.29
C ASP A 2 -12.87 13.24 -2.13
N PHE A 3 -12.37 12.05 -2.46
CA PHE A 3 -10.93 11.77 -2.44
C PHE A 3 -10.23 12.56 -3.55
N ASP A 4 -9.33 13.46 -3.19
CA ASP A 4 -8.51 14.18 -4.18
C ASP A 4 -7.51 13.23 -4.83
N CYS A 5 -7.80 12.83 -6.06
CA CYS A 5 -6.93 11.97 -6.86
C CYS A 5 -5.74 12.72 -7.49
N SER A 6 -5.59 14.02 -7.22
CA SER A 6 -4.64 14.89 -7.91
C SER A 6 -4.00 15.97 -7.01
N PRO A 7 -3.47 15.64 -5.82
CA PRO A 7 -2.70 16.60 -5.07
C PRO A 7 -1.49 17.05 -5.90
N ARG A 8 -1.11 18.32 -5.73
CA ARG A 8 -0.03 18.96 -6.50
C ARG A 8 1.28 18.21 -6.40
N ASP A 9 1.60 17.78 -5.18
CA ASP A 9 2.77 16.98 -4.83
C ASP A 9 2.30 15.73 -4.10
N LEU A 10 2.75 14.55 -4.53
CA LEU A 10 2.58 13.29 -3.81
C LEU A 10 3.74 12.35 -4.15
N ARG A 11 3.98 11.36 -3.30
CA ARG A 11 4.77 10.18 -3.66
C ARG A 11 3.91 8.95 -3.50
N ALA A 12 4.12 7.96 -4.36
CA ALA A 12 3.35 6.73 -4.33
C ALA A 12 4.27 5.53 -4.47
N PHE A 13 3.98 4.48 -3.68
CA PHE A 13 4.75 3.25 -3.67
C PHE A 13 3.83 2.05 -3.77
N ILE A 14 4.27 1.02 -4.50
CA ILE A 14 3.63 -0.28 -4.48
C ILE A 14 4.07 -1.01 -3.22
N ILE A 15 3.11 -1.55 -2.48
CA ILE A 15 3.36 -2.44 -1.33
C ILE A 15 2.93 -3.86 -1.69
N LYS A 16 3.86 -4.80 -1.57
CA LYS A 16 3.64 -6.21 -1.86
C LYS A 16 3.66 -7.02 -0.58
N SER A 17 2.47 -7.43 -0.14
CA SER A 17 2.34 -8.33 1.02
C SER A 17 2.53 -9.79 0.59
N TYR A 18 3.09 -10.60 1.48
CA TYR A 18 3.11 -12.06 1.33
C TYR A 18 1.83 -12.72 1.86
N SER A 19 1.04 -12.02 2.67
CA SER A 19 -0.14 -12.56 3.32
C SER A 19 -1.29 -11.55 3.36
N GLU A 20 -2.51 -12.02 3.14
CA GLU A 20 -3.73 -11.26 3.43
C GLU A 20 -3.90 -11.00 4.92
N ASP A 21 -3.43 -11.90 5.79
CA ASP A 21 -3.46 -11.72 7.25
C ASP A 21 -2.74 -10.42 7.66
N ASP A 22 -1.62 -10.09 7.02
CA ASP A 22 -0.86 -8.87 7.31
C ASP A 22 -1.62 -7.61 6.83
N VAL A 23 -2.32 -7.70 5.70
CA VAL A 23 -3.18 -6.60 5.21
C VAL A 23 -4.34 -6.39 6.16
N HIS A 24 -5.01 -7.46 6.60
CA HIS A 24 -6.07 -7.39 7.60
C HIS A 24 -5.59 -6.72 8.90
N ARG A 25 -4.42 -7.12 9.40
CA ARG A 25 -3.82 -6.50 10.59
C ARG A 25 -3.45 -5.04 10.37
N SER A 26 -2.98 -4.68 9.18
CA SER A 26 -2.72 -3.29 8.82
C SER A 26 -3.97 -2.43 8.86
N VAL A 27 -5.10 -2.95 8.35
CA VAL A 27 -6.40 -2.28 8.41
C VAL A 27 -6.84 -2.14 9.86
N LYS A 28 -6.77 -3.22 10.65
CA LYS A 28 -7.20 -3.27 12.05
C LYS A 28 -6.40 -2.35 12.97
N TYR A 29 -5.07 -2.33 12.82
CA TYR A 29 -4.16 -1.62 13.73
C TYR A 29 -3.59 -0.32 13.14
N SER A 30 -3.94 0.04 11.90
CA SER A 30 -3.47 1.26 11.22
C SER A 30 -1.94 1.39 11.20
N ILE A 31 -1.25 0.27 10.97
CA ILE A 31 0.22 0.20 10.91
C ILE A 31 0.69 -0.63 9.72
N TRP A 32 1.93 -0.42 9.30
CA TRP A 32 2.62 -1.28 8.34
C TRP A 32 4.10 -1.46 8.70
N CYS A 33 4.69 -2.51 8.15
CA CYS A 33 6.13 -2.75 8.14
C CYS A 33 6.50 -3.43 6.82
N SER A 34 7.57 -2.98 6.18
CA SER A 34 8.18 -3.62 5.01
C SER A 34 9.52 -4.28 5.41
N THR A 35 10.29 -4.75 4.42
CA THR A 35 11.70 -5.12 4.60
C THR A 35 12.51 -3.94 5.12
N GLU A 36 13.68 -4.19 5.72
CA GLU A 36 14.58 -3.12 6.17
C GLU A 36 14.89 -2.11 5.05
N HIS A 37 15.19 -2.61 3.85
CA HIS A 37 15.41 -1.77 2.67
C HIS A 37 14.17 -0.96 2.29
N GLY A 38 12.99 -1.60 2.29
CA GLY A 38 11.72 -0.93 2.00
C GLY A 38 11.39 0.15 3.03
N ASN A 39 11.56 -0.14 4.32
CA ASN A 39 11.38 0.80 5.41
C ASN A 39 12.28 2.03 5.24
N ARG A 40 13.57 1.87 4.91
CA ARG A 40 14.48 3.00 4.63
C ARG A 40 13.99 3.86 3.47
N ARG A 41 13.49 3.24 2.39
CA ARG A 41 12.96 3.98 1.23
C ARG A 41 11.70 4.77 1.58
N LEU A 42 10.76 4.15 2.28
CA LEU A 42 9.50 4.78 2.69
C LEU A 42 9.74 5.90 3.70
N ASP A 43 10.61 5.69 4.69
CA ASP A 43 10.96 6.73 5.67
C ASP A 43 11.64 7.93 5.00
N GLY A 44 12.60 7.67 4.11
CA GLY A 44 13.24 8.72 3.33
C GLY A 44 12.23 9.51 2.49
N ALA A 45 11.24 8.82 1.90
CA ALA A 45 10.20 9.48 1.13
C ALA A 45 9.26 10.33 1.98
N TYR A 46 8.81 9.80 3.10
CA TYR A 46 7.96 10.50 4.06
C TYR A 46 8.63 11.77 4.59
N ARG A 47 9.89 11.66 5.03
CA ARG A 47 10.65 12.81 5.53
C ARG A 47 10.94 13.85 4.45
N ALA A 48 11.26 13.42 3.22
CA ALA A 48 11.52 14.33 2.10
C ALA A 48 10.28 15.15 1.69
N MET A 49 9.06 14.61 1.88
CA MET A 49 7.84 15.37 1.61
C MET A 49 7.68 16.58 2.54
N GLN A 50 8.26 16.56 3.76
CA GLN A 50 8.18 17.67 4.72
C GLN A 50 6.74 18.21 4.92
N GLY A 51 5.72 17.33 4.85
CA GLY A 51 4.31 17.72 4.95
C GLY A 51 3.73 18.44 3.73
N LYS A 52 4.48 18.60 2.62
CA LYS A 52 4.02 19.28 1.38
C LYS A 52 3.01 18.46 0.59
N GLY A 53 2.88 17.17 0.88
CA GLY A 53 1.95 16.28 0.20
C GLY A 53 1.98 14.86 0.77
N PRO A 54 1.00 14.02 0.38
CA PRO A 54 0.86 12.67 0.91
C PRO A 54 1.88 11.70 0.34
N VAL A 55 2.19 10.67 1.12
CA VAL A 55 2.83 9.43 0.65
C VAL A 55 1.79 8.33 0.62
N TYR A 56 1.38 7.92 -0.58
CA TYR A 56 0.40 6.86 -0.79
C TYR A 56 1.07 5.51 -1.00
N LEU A 57 0.42 4.48 -0.46
CA LEU A 57 0.84 3.10 -0.49
C LEU A 57 -0.26 2.29 -1.17
N LEU A 58 0.04 1.71 -2.33
CA LEU A 58 -0.89 0.91 -3.12
C LEU A 58 -0.63 -0.57 -2.82
N PHE A 59 -1.55 -1.21 -2.10
CA PHE A 59 -1.38 -2.56 -1.58
C PHE A 59 -1.83 -3.62 -2.58
N SER A 60 -1.03 -4.67 -2.71
CA SER A 60 -1.35 -5.88 -3.47
C SER A 60 -0.69 -7.09 -2.81
N VAL A 61 -1.46 -8.17 -2.63
CA VAL A 61 -0.92 -9.44 -2.10
C VAL A 61 -0.27 -10.22 -3.24
N ASN A 62 0.89 -10.81 -2.99
CA ASN A 62 1.60 -11.61 -3.99
C ASN A 62 0.74 -12.78 -4.47
N GLY A 63 0.56 -12.87 -5.79
CA GLY A 63 -0.25 -13.93 -6.41
C GLY A 63 -1.76 -13.67 -6.45
N SER A 64 -2.27 -12.61 -5.82
CA SER A 64 -3.73 -12.38 -5.74
C SER A 64 -4.37 -11.90 -7.05
N GLY A 65 -3.55 -11.36 -7.97
CA GLY A 65 -4.04 -10.84 -9.26
C GLY A 65 -4.77 -9.50 -9.17
N HIS A 66 -4.78 -8.85 -8.00
CA HIS A 66 -5.46 -7.56 -7.78
C HIS A 66 -4.68 -6.65 -6.80
N PHE A 67 -5.06 -5.37 -6.79
CA PHE A 67 -4.75 -4.44 -5.70
C PHE A 67 -5.89 -4.49 -4.68
N CYS A 68 -5.60 -4.59 -3.40
CA CYS A 68 -6.60 -4.71 -2.32
C CYS A 68 -6.89 -3.39 -1.61
N GLY A 69 -6.13 -2.33 -1.90
CA GLY A 69 -6.45 -1.00 -1.40
C GLY A 69 -5.32 0.02 -1.47
N VAL A 70 -5.60 1.18 -0.86
CA VAL A 70 -4.68 2.32 -0.76
C VAL A 70 -4.70 2.85 0.66
N ALA A 71 -3.52 3.08 1.22
CA ALA A 71 -3.35 3.80 2.48
C ALA A 71 -2.39 4.99 2.31
N GLN A 72 -2.50 5.97 3.20
CA GLN A 72 -1.51 7.04 3.35
C GLN A 72 -0.58 6.71 4.50
N MET A 73 0.73 6.86 4.30
CA MET A 73 1.71 6.84 5.40
C MET A 73 1.57 8.13 6.23
N THR A 74 1.42 7.99 7.54
CA THR A 74 1.10 9.11 8.47
C THR A 74 2.13 9.33 9.56
N SER A 75 3.15 8.47 9.64
CA SER A 75 4.29 8.64 10.55
C SER A 75 5.61 8.29 9.87
N PRO A 76 6.76 8.75 10.39
CA PRO A 76 8.05 8.17 10.03
C PRO A 76 8.14 6.70 10.51
N VAL A 77 9.18 6.01 10.05
CA VAL A 77 9.46 4.64 10.52
C VAL A 77 10.17 4.67 11.87
N ASP A 78 9.61 3.92 12.82
CA ASP A 78 10.29 3.52 14.05
C ASP A 78 10.97 2.16 13.81
N TYR A 79 12.30 2.16 13.74
CA TYR A 79 13.10 0.95 13.49
C TYR A 79 13.36 0.10 14.72
N GLN A 80 13.06 0.60 15.93
CA GLN A 80 13.34 -0.08 17.18
C GLN A 80 12.18 -1.00 17.61
N THR A 81 10.97 -0.67 17.17
CA THR A 81 9.76 -1.44 17.51
C THR A 81 9.60 -2.67 16.61
N CYS A 82 9.42 -3.84 17.23
CA CYS A 82 8.78 -4.99 16.61
C CYS A 82 7.31 -4.97 17.01
N ALA A 83 6.40 -4.82 16.05
CA ALA A 83 4.98 -4.70 16.37
C ALA A 83 4.39 -6.00 16.95
N GLY A 84 5.05 -7.15 16.78
CA GLY A 84 4.61 -8.46 17.29
C GLY A 84 3.30 -8.97 16.68
N VAL A 85 2.70 -8.23 15.76
CA VAL A 85 1.43 -8.58 15.11
C VAL A 85 1.63 -9.24 13.74
N TRP A 86 2.81 -9.22 13.14
CA TRP A 86 2.98 -9.68 11.76
C TRP A 86 2.98 -11.21 11.63
N SER A 87 2.68 -11.72 10.43
CA SER A 87 2.62 -13.17 10.15
C SER A 87 3.99 -13.87 10.29
N GLN A 88 5.08 -13.09 10.27
CA GLN A 88 6.44 -13.58 10.46
C GLN A 88 7.19 -12.67 11.46
N ASP A 89 7.90 -13.27 12.41
CA ASP A 89 8.64 -12.55 13.48
C ASP A 89 9.89 -11.80 12.99
N LYS A 90 10.14 -11.77 11.68
CA LYS A 90 11.34 -11.16 11.09
C LYS A 90 11.21 -9.66 10.80
N TRP A 91 9.99 -9.10 10.85
CA TRP A 91 9.73 -7.73 10.45
C TRP A 91 10.03 -6.76 11.60
N LYS A 92 11.21 -6.12 11.53
CA LYS A 92 11.60 -5.03 12.43
C LYS A 92 11.28 -3.69 11.79
N GLY A 93 10.62 -2.83 12.54
CA GLY A 93 10.13 -1.55 12.07
C GLY A 93 8.61 -1.44 12.19
N LYS A 94 8.12 -0.23 12.39
CA LYS A 94 6.69 0.08 12.35
C LYS A 94 6.51 1.52 11.91
N PHE A 95 5.50 1.76 11.09
CA PHE A 95 4.98 3.10 10.84
C PHE A 95 3.46 3.07 10.74
N GLU A 96 2.83 4.21 11.00
CA GLU A 96 1.39 4.37 10.95
C GLU A 96 0.92 4.61 9.52
N VAL A 97 -0.25 4.06 9.22
CA VAL A 97 -0.94 4.25 7.95
C VAL A 97 -2.40 4.53 8.19
N GLN A 98 -2.99 5.37 7.34
CA GLN A 98 -4.43 5.61 7.29
C GLN A 98 -4.98 5.00 6.00
N TRP A 99 -5.80 3.97 6.12
CA TRP A 99 -6.46 3.34 4.97
C TRP A 99 -7.52 4.27 4.38
N ILE A 100 -7.51 4.42 3.06
CA ILE A 100 -8.41 5.29 2.29
C ILE A 100 -9.37 4.45 1.46
N PHE A 101 -8.81 3.46 0.77
CA PHE A 101 -9.58 2.48 0.02
C PHE A 101 -9.21 1.09 0.51
N VAL A 102 -10.23 0.29 0.82
CA VAL A 102 -10.11 -1.12 1.12
C VAL A 102 -11.09 -1.82 0.16
N LYS A 103 -10.59 -2.22 -1.00
CA LYS A 103 -11.39 -2.81 -2.08
C LYS A 103 -10.52 -3.49 -3.11
N ASP A 104 -11.04 -4.54 -3.72
CA ASP A 104 -10.30 -5.29 -4.72
C ASP A 104 -10.45 -4.65 -6.10
N VAL A 105 -9.32 -4.34 -6.73
CA VAL A 105 -9.24 -3.80 -8.08
C VAL A 105 -8.38 -4.74 -8.92
N PRO A 106 -8.96 -5.48 -9.88
CA PRO A 106 -8.23 -6.44 -10.70
C PRO A 106 -7.06 -5.82 -11.46
N ASN A 107 -5.96 -6.56 -11.58
CA ASN A 107 -4.77 -6.11 -12.33
C ASN A 107 -5.08 -5.76 -13.80
N SER A 108 -6.12 -6.34 -14.39
CA SER A 108 -6.58 -6.00 -15.74
C SER A 108 -6.94 -4.52 -15.90
N GLN A 109 -7.38 -3.86 -14.81
CA GLN A 109 -7.70 -2.44 -14.80
C GLN A 109 -6.45 -1.55 -14.75
N LEU A 110 -5.34 -2.01 -14.17
CA LEU A 110 -4.12 -1.21 -14.00
C LEU A 110 -2.97 -1.57 -14.95
N ARG A 111 -2.98 -2.76 -15.59
CA ARG A 111 -1.86 -3.29 -16.40
C ARG A 111 -1.43 -2.41 -17.57
N HIS A 112 -2.28 -1.50 -18.02
CA HIS A 112 -1.98 -0.56 -19.11
C HIS A 112 -1.07 0.59 -18.65
N ILE A 113 -1.02 0.88 -17.34
CA ILE A 113 -0.12 1.87 -16.74
C ILE A 113 1.27 1.26 -16.65
N ARG A 114 2.21 1.80 -17.42
CA ARG A 114 3.61 1.36 -17.45
C ARG A 114 4.51 2.35 -16.75
N LEU A 115 5.54 1.82 -16.09
CA LEU A 115 6.47 2.57 -15.26
C LEU A 115 7.81 2.73 -15.97
N GLU A 116 8.11 3.95 -16.41
CA GLU A 116 9.37 4.30 -17.07
C GLU A 116 10.61 4.05 -16.19
N ASN A 117 10.46 4.19 -14.87
CA ASN A 117 11.50 3.91 -13.88
C ASN A 117 11.60 2.43 -13.48
N ASN A 118 10.90 1.53 -14.18
CA ASN A 118 10.93 0.09 -13.96
C ASN A 118 10.87 -0.67 -15.31
N GLU A 119 11.81 -0.35 -16.22
CA GLU A 119 11.96 -1.01 -17.53
C GLU A 119 10.66 -0.98 -18.38
N ASN A 120 9.82 0.04 -18.18
CA ASN A 120 8.51 0.17 -18.84
C ASN A 120 7.56 -1.03 -18.61
N LYS A 121 7.80 -1.78 -17.52
CA LYS A 121 6.93 -2.87 -17.08
C LYS A 121 5.60 -2.31 -16.58
N PRO A 122 4.49 -3.08 -16.69
CA PRO A 122 3.22 -2.72 -16.07
C PRO A 122 3.36 -2.46 -14.56
N VAL A 123 2.61 -1.50 -14.02
CA VAL A 123 2.57 -1.19 -12.58
C VAL A 123 2.21 -2.42 -11.74
N THR A 124 1.44 -3.35 -12.30
CA THR A 124 1.04 -4.63 -11.69
C THR A 124 2.21 -5.60 -11.48
N ASN A 125 3.33 -5.39 -12.18
CA ASN A 125 4.52 -6.25 -12.12
C ASN A 125 5.61 -5.66 -11.20
N SER A 126 5.24 -4.66 -10.41
CA SER A 126 6.11 -4.01 -9.44
C SER A 126 6.48 -4.93 -8.27
N ARG A 127 7.72 -4.78 -7.79
CA ARG A 127 8.19 -5.36 -6.53
C ARG A 127 7.80 -4.47 -5.35
N ASP A 128 7.98 -4.99 -4.14
CA ASP A 128 7.74 -4.23 -2.91
C ASP A 128 8.54 -2.93 -2.90
N THR A 129 7.89 -1.85 -2.47
CA THR A 129 8.41 -0.46 -2.43
C THR A 129 8.84 0.12 -3.78
N GLN A 130 8.35 -0.41 -4.91
CA GLN A 130 8.52 0.26 -6.21
C GLN A 130 7.87 1.64 -6.18
N GLU A 131 8.65 2.67 -6.47
CA GLU A 131 8.12 4.04 -6.59
C GLU A 131 7.38 4.20 -7.91
N VAL A 132 6.20 4.80 -7.84
CA VAL A 132 5.36 5.10 -8.99
C VAL A 132 5.53 6.59 -9.34
N PRO A 133 6.00 6.93 -10.55
CA PRO A 133 6.13 8.32 -10.97
C PRO A 133 4.81 9.09 -10.85
N LEU A 134 4.89 10.37 -10.51
CA LEU A 134 3.75 11.22 -10.11
C LEU A 134 2.54 11.09 -11.04
N ASP A 135 2.74 11.19 -12.35
CA ASP A 135 1.64 11.13 -13.31
C ASP A 135 1.02 9.73 -13.42
N LYS A 136 1.84 8.68 -13.30
CA LYS A 136 1.38 7.29 -13.27
C LYS A 136 0.64 6.99 -11.96
N ALA A 137 1.08 7.58 -10.86
CA ALA A 137 0.45 7.45 -9.56
C ALA A 137 -0.96 8.06 -9.57
N ARG A 138 -1.11 9.28 -10.10
CA ARG A 138 -2.43 9.92 -10.29
C ARG A 138 -3.35 9.07 -11.16
N GLN A 139 -2.84 8.49 -12.25
CA GLN A 139 -3.62 7.58 -13.10
C GLN A 139 -4.10 6.35 -12.31
N ALA A 140 -3.20 5.68 -11.59
CA ALA A 140 -3.53 4.51 -10.78
C ALA A 140 -4.56 4.83 -9.68
N LEU A 141 -4.37 5.94 -8.96
CA LEU A 141 -5.29 6.41 -7.92
C LEU A 141 -6.69 6.70 -8.48
N ARG A 142 -6.79 7.34 -9.65
CA ARG A 142 -8.08 7.58 -10.33
C ARG A 142 -8.78 6.28 -10.71
N VAL A 143 -8.05 5.33 -11.30
CA VAL A 143 -8.60 4.02 -11.65
C VAL A 143 -9.12 3.30 -10.41
N ILE A 144 -8.32 3.27 -9.33
CA ILE A 144 -8.73 2.64 -8.07
C ILE A 144 -9.94 3.37 -7.51
N ALA A 145 -9.92 4.70 -7.38
CA ALA A 145 -11.02 5.47 -6.82
C ALA A 145 -12.34 5.24 -7.57
N ALA A 146 -12.32 5.27 -8.92
CA ALA A 146 -13.49 5.12 -9.77
C ALA A 146 -14.02 3.68 -9.86
N PHE A 147 -13.20 2.66 -9.56
CA PHE A 147 -13.61 1.27 -9.69
C PHE A 147 -14.74 0.92 -8.71
N ARG A 148 -15.86 0.41 -9.26
CA ARG A 148 -17.00 -0.14 -8.52
C ARG A 148 -16.70 -1.59 -8.16
N HIS A 149 -16.10 -1.78 -6.99
CA HIS A 149 -15.78 -3.08 -6.45
C HIS A 149 -17.03 -3.86 -6.03
N THR A 150 -16.91 -5.19 -6.04
CA THR A 150 -17.92 -6.12 -5.51
C THR A 150 -17.40 -6.91 -4.32
N THR A 151 -16.09 -6.86 -4.05
CA THR A 151 -15.41 -7.58 -2.96
C THR A 151 -14.37 -6.71 -2.28
N SER A 152 -14.11 -6.99 -1.01
CA SER A 152 -13.03 -6.41 -0.23
C SER A 152 -12.64 -7.34 0.93
N ILE A 153 -11.49 -7.07 1.57
CA ILE A 153 -11.07 -7.80 2.79
C ILE A 153 -12.10 -7.74 3.94
N PHE A 154 -13.06 -6.80 3.90
CA PHE A 154 -14.12 -6.74 4.91
C PHE A 154 -15.10 -7.92 4.80
N ASP A 155 -15.26 -8.52 3.62
CA ASP A 155 -16.14 -9.67 3.42
C ASP A 155 -15.65 -10.89 4.24
N ASP A 156 -14.34 -10.96 4.46
CA ASP A 156 -13.67 -12.04 5.18
C ASP A 156 -13.17 -11.64 6.59
N PHE A 157 -13.53 -10.46 7.10
CA PHE A 157 -12.99 -9.93 8.36
C PHE A 157 -13.20 -10.90 9.55
N ALA A 158 -14.40 -11.48 9.66
CA ALA A 158 -14.73 -12.46 10.70
C ALA A 158 -13.96 -13.79 10.57
N HIS A 159 -13.44 -14.11 9.38
CA HIS A 159 -12.53 -15.25 9.21
C HIS A 159 -11.15 -14.94 9.81
N TYR A 160 -10.60 -13.76 9.52
CA TYR A 160 -9.27 -13.37 10.01
C TYR A 160 -9.24 -13.07 11.51
N GLU A 161 -10.32 -12.57 12.11
CA GLU A 161 -10.39 -12.39 13.57
C GLU A 161 -10.27 -13.73 14.31
N ARG A 162 -10.97 -14.78 13.85
CA ARG A 162 -10.90 -16.11 14.47
C ARG A 162 -9.55 -16.81 14.34
N ARG A 163 -8.70 -16.38 13.39
CA ARG A 163 -7.32 -16.88 13.23
C ARG A 163 -6.30 -16.13 14.08
N GLN A 164 -6.70 -15.00 14.69
CA GLN A 164 -5.88 -14.23 15.61
C GLN A 164 -6.03 -14.65 17.07
N GLU A 165 -7.16 -15.30 17.42
CA GLU A 165 -7.39 -15.98 18.70
C GLU A 165 -6.58 -17.28 18.79
#